data_AF-A0A5R2NAZ4-F1
#
_entry.id   AF-A0A5R2NAZ4-F1
#
_cell.length_a   1.000
_cell.length_b   1.000
_cell.length_c   1.000
_cell.angle_alpha   90.00
_cell.angle_beta   90.00
_cell.angle_gamma   90.00
#
_symmetry.space_group_name_H-M   'P 1'
#
loop_
_entity.id
_entity.type
_entity.pdbx_description
1 polymer ?
#
loop_
_entity_poly.entity_id
_entity_poly.type
_entity_poly.pdbx_seq_one_letter_code
_entity_poly.pdbx_strand_id
1 'polypeptide(L)'
;SEAQKIMKGLAMQADAAKSRENQLVAAVNTLKAASAQAGEQQVGLDALQRDAAAKRQQLELYLTNYREAASRQDRNYVPVDARIASPASVPSEPYFPKVGPIVGAAAAASLLLAAVFTLLRELFSGRAMRPASGARLEPLDEVAMSPAAYQEPSNRLEPAIADEFANRASEASRPETVAQTPAQPQPAAEVEPVAKAEPAAEPESLAKPEPVAKPEPMAEPEPVVEVRRPRSVLGEIDVEKAAEKLIASGAARAIFVSPEGDEAAASAILVAREVSDAGLRVLLLDLTASGAASRPMLDSGLFPGITNLLASQAQFSDVIHADLYSDCHVI
;
A
#
# COMPACT_ATOMS: atom_id res chain seq x y z
N SER A 1 43.34 -13.23 99.64
CA SER A 1 44.26 -13.48 98.52
C SER A 1 44.35 -12.23 97.66
N GLU A 2 45.56 -11.82 97.24
CA GLU A 2 45.76 -10.63 96.40
C GLU A 2 45.27 -10.83 94.96
N ALA A 3 45.39 -12.05 94.44
CA ALA A 3 44.89 -12.43 93.12
C ALA A 3 43.41 -12.06 92.92
N GLN A 4 42.60 -12.15 93.97
CA GLN A 4 41.16 -11.85 93.94
C GLN A 4 40.86 -10.34 93.83
N LYS A 5 41.78 -9.47 94.30
CA LYS A 5 41.70 -8.02 94.07
C LYS A 5 42.04 -7.67 92.62
N ILE A 6 43.08 -8.31 92.06
CA ILE A 6 43.51 -8.13 90.66
C ILE A 6 42.38 -8.57 89.71
N MET A 7 41.80 -9.75 89.94
CA MET A 7 40.61 -10.27 89.24
C MET A 7 39.45 -9.25 89.23
N LYS A 8 39.13 -8.65 90.38
CA LYS A 8 38.07 -7.64 90.50
C LYS A 8 38.42 -6.34 89.76
N GLY A 9 39.69 -5.94 89.74
CA GLY A 9 40.18 -4.80 88.96
C GLY A 9 40.02 -5.01 87.44
N LEU A 10 40.44 -6.17 86.94
CA LEU A 10 40.27 -6.58 85.54
C LEU A 10 38.79 -6.64 85.14
N ALA A 11 37.92 -7.19 85.99
CA ALA A 11 36.48 -7.20 85.75
C ALA A 11 35.91 -5.79 85.60
N MET A 12 36.23 -4.87 86.53
CA MET A 12 35.77 -3.47 86.44
C MET A 12 36.33 -2.74 85.19
N GLN A 13 37.54 -3.06 84.76
CA GLN A 13 38.10 -2.52 83.51
C GLN A 13 37.38 -3.07 82.26
N ALA A 14 37.04 -4.36 82.25
CA ALA A 14 36.25 -4.97 81.18
C ALA A 14 34.83 -4.39 81.12
N ASP A 15 34.18 -4.19 82.26
CA ASP A 15 32.85 -3.55 82.35
C ASP A 15 32.89 -2.10 81.86
N ALA A 16 33.92 -1.34 82.23
CA ALA A 16 34.12 0.04 81.76
C ALA A 16 34.41 0.10 80.24
N ALA A 17 35.19 -0.84 79.72
CA ALA A 17 35.45 -0.96 78.28
C ALA A 17 34.17 -1.30 77.51
N LYS A 18 33.38 -2.27 78.00
CA LYS A 18 32.10 -2.68 77.43
C LYS A 18 31.04 -1.56 77.47
N SER A 19 31.05 -0.74 78.52
CA SER A 19 30.20 0.45 78.60
C SER A 19 30.55 1.47 77.51
N ARG A 20 31.84 1.71 77.26
CA ARG A 20 32.32 2.58 76.15
C ARG A 20 32.01 1.99 74.78
N GLU A 21 32.15 0.68 74.61
CA GLU A 21 31.77 -0.03 73.39
C GLU A 21 30.28 0.19 73.08
N ASN A 22 29.40 -0.03 74.07
CA ASN A 22 27.95 0.21 73.92
C ASN A 22 27.64 1.68 73.56
N GLN A 23 28.35 2.65 74.14
CA GLN A 23 28.22 4.07 73.80
C GLN A 23 28.67 4.38 72.37
N LEU A 24 29.80 3.80 71.93
CA LEU A 24 30.31 3.94 70.56
C LEU A 24 29.37 3.29 69.54
N VAL A 25 28.83 2.10 69.84
CA VAL A 25 27.82 1.43 69.00
C VAL A 25 26.55 2.28 68.89
N ALA A 26 26.08 2.87 69.99
CA ALA A 26 24.95 3.79 69.97
C ALA A 26 25.24 5.05 69.10
N ALA A 27 26.42 5.67 69.25
CA ALA A 27 26.83 6.83 68.47
C ALA A 27 27.02 6.52 66.96
N VAL A 28 27.52 5.32 66.62
CA VAL A 28 27.60 4.85 65.23
C VAL A 28 26.21 4.63 64.66
N ASN A 29 25.26 4.10 65.44
CA ASN A 29 23.89 3.88 64.99
C ASN A 29 23.12 5.20 64.80
N THR A 30 23.31 6.20 65.67
CA THR A 30 22.72 7.54 65.45
C THR A 30 23.34 8.24 64.24
N LEU A 31 24.66 8.16 64.05
CA LEU A 31 25.31 8.71 62.86
C LEU A 31 24.83 8.03 61.58
N LYS A 32 24.68 6.70 61.56
CA LYS A 32 24.11 5.95 60.42
C LYS A 32 22.68 6.41 60.10
N ALA A 33 21.83 6.60 61.11
CA ALA A 33 20.47 7.09 60.91
C ALA A 33 20.45 8.51 60.33
N ALA A 34 21.30 9.41 60.85
CA ALA A 34 21.44 10.77 60.32
C ALA A 34 21.97 10.78 58.87
N SER A 35 22.95 9.94 58.54
CA SER A 35 23.45 9.80 57.16
C SER A 35 22.40 9.22 56.20
N ALA A 36 21.58 8.26 56.64
CA ALA A 36 20.48 7.74 55.84
C ALA A 36 19.44 8.83 55.54
N GLN A 37 19.00 9.57 56.56
CA GLN A 37 18.06 10.68 56.42
C GLN A 37 18.60 11.80 55.51
N ALA A 38 19.89 12.14 55.62
CA ALA A 38 20.53 13.09 54.72
C ALA A 38 20.59 12.58 53.27
N GLY A 39 20.82 11.28 53.07
CA GLY A 39 20.79 10.65 51.76
C GLY A 39 19.40 10.71 51.10
N GLU A 40 18.34 10.41 51.86
CA GLU A 40 16.96 10.54 51.39
C GLU A 40 16.61 11.98 50.99
N GLN A 41 17.02 12.96 51.79
CA GLN A 41 16.83 14.38 51.48
C GLN A 41 17.60 14.82 50.22
N GLN A 42 18.83 14.34 50.03
CA GLN A 42 19.61 14.62 48.82
C GLN A 42 18.94 14.05 47.58
N VAL A 43 18.49 12.79 47.62
CA VAL A 43 17.76 12.17 46.48
C VAL A 43 16.46 12.91 46.17
N GLY A 44 15.74 13.37 47.19
CA GLY A 44 14.54 14.21 47.01
C GLY A 44 14.85 15.57 46.37
N LEU A 45 15.94 16.22 46.78
CA LEU A 45 16.42 17.46 46.19
C LEU A 45 16.86 17.26 44.73
N ASP A 46 17.62 16.22 44.43
CA ASP A 46 18.07 15.87 43.08
C ASP A 46 16.89 15.50 42.16
N ALA A 47 15.81 14.93 42.70
CA ALA A 47 14.56 14.69 41.98
C ALA A 47 13.83 16.00 41.62
N LEU A 48 13.63 16.88 42.60
CA LEU A 48 13.00 18.18 42.38
C LEU A 48 13.81 19.07 41.41
N GLN A 49 15.14 18.98 41.44
CA GLN A 49 16.01 19.66 40.48
C GLN A 49 15.87 19.11 39.06
N ARG A 50 15.78 17.77 38.89
CA ARG A 50 15.51 17.16 37.58
C ARG A 50 14.14 17.56 37.03
N ASP A 51 13.10 17.60 37.85
CA ASP A 51 11.77 18.05 37.45
C ASP A 51 11.75 19.53 37.03
N ALA A 52 12.46 20.39 37.77
CA ALA A 52 12.61 21.80 37.43
C ALA A 52 13.39 22.00 36.11
N ALA A 53 14.46 21.22 35.90
CA ALA A 53 15.22 21.23 34.65
C ALA A 53 14.39 20.75 33.45
N ALA A 54 13.62 19.67 33.59
CA ALA A 54 12.73 19.17 32.55
C ALA A 54 11.65 20.20 32.16
N LYS A 55 11.00 20.84 33.15
CA LYS A 55 10.03 21.92 32.90
C LYS A 55 10.65 23.12 32.20
N ARG A 56 11.90 23.45 32.54
CA ARG A 56 12.66 24.51 31.86
C ARG A 56 12.94 24.15 30.40
N GLN A 57 13.42 22.94 30.12
CA GLN A 57 13.68 22.46 28.75
C GLN A 57 12.39 22.46 27.91
N GLN A 58 11.26 22.02 28.48
CA GLN A 58 9.96 22.06 27.81
C GLN A 58 9.53 23.50 27.45
N LEU A 59 9.73 24.45 28.36
CA LEU A 59 9.45 25.86 28.09
C LEU A 59 10.39 26.45 27.02
N GLU A 60 11.68 26.14 27.07
CA GLU A 60 12.66 26.57 26.06
C GLU A 60 12.32 26.01 24.67
N LEU A 61 11.85 24.75 24.58
CA LEU A 61 11.32 24.16 23.36
C LEU A 61 10.05 24.87 22.87
N TYR A 62 9.05 25.11 23.72
CA TYR A 62 7.84 25.85 23.33
C TYR A 62 8.15 27.27 22.85
N LEU A 63 9.05 28.00 23.52
CA LEU A 63 9.46 29.35 23.10
C LEU A 63 10.25 29.32 21.78
N THR A 64 11.02 28.27 21.52
CA THR A 64 11.73 28.07 20.24
C THR A 64 10.75 27.80 19.11
N ASN A 65 9.85 26.83 19.29
CA ASN A 65 8.83 26.47 18.29
C ASN A 65 7.86 27.64 18.04
N TYR A 66 7.50 28.41 19.07
CA TYR A 66 6.70 29.63 18.94
C TYR A 66 7.40 30.70 18.10
N ARG A 67 8.71 30.93 18.33
CA ARG A 67 9.51 31.88 17.53
C ARG A 67 9.64 31.43 16.08
N GLU A 68 9.78 30.13 15.84
CA GLU A 68 9.81 29.58 14.48
C GLU A 68 8.45 29.76 13.78
N ALA A 69 7.35 29.40 14.44
CA ALA A 69 6.00 29.57 13.92
C ALA A 69 5.68 31.04 13.64
N ALA A 70 6.05 31.95 14.55
CA ALA A 70 5.92 33.39 14.35
C ALA A 70 6.76 33.89 13.16
N SER A 71 7.99 33.40 12.99
CA SER A 71 8.84 33.78 11.84
C SER A 71 8.33 33.26 10.48
N ARG A 72 7.52 32.18 10.47
CA ARG A 72 6.79 31.72 9.28
C ARG A 72 5.57 32.59 8.98
N GLN A 73 5.00 33.26 9.99
CA GLN A 73 3.85 34.15 9.86
C GLN A 73 4.25 35.58 9.49
N ASP A 74 5.39 36.06 10.01
CA ASP A 74 6.03 37.30 9.55
C ASP A 74 6.46 37.13 8.09
N ARG A 75 5.88 37.95 7.21
CA ARG A 75 6.00 37.89 5.74
C ARG A 75 7.40 38.08 5.15
N ASN A 76 8.45 38.15 5.97
CA ASN A 76 9.85 38.13 5.54
C ASN A 76 10.35 36.72 5.20
N TYR A 77 9.51 35.92 4.54
CA TYR A 77 9.95 34.69 3.89
C TYR A 77 10.89 35.10 2.76
N VAL A 78 12.19 34.80 2.89
CA VAL A 78 13.13 34.98 1.79
C VAL A 78 12.58 34.18 0.60
N PRO A 79 12.37 34.80 -0.57
CA PRO A 79 11.76 34.10 -1.69
C PRO A 79 12.61 32.87 -2.04
N VAL A 80 11.95 31.73 -2.22
CA VAL A 80 12.60 30.48 -2.64
C VAL A 80 13.37 30.74 -3.94
N ASP A 81 14.70 30.67 -3.88
CA ASP A 81 15.59 30.80 -5.04
C ASP A 81 15.58 29.47 -5.84
N ALA A 82 14.47 29.22 -6.51
CA ALA A 82 14.31 28.08 -7.40
C ALA A 82 15.00 28.36 -8.73
N ARG A 83 16.17 27.76 -8.94
CA ARG A 83 16.93 27.87 -10.20
C ARG A 83 16.72 26.66 -11.09
N ILE A 84 16.28 26.89 -12.32
CA ILE A 84 16.17 25.85 -13.34
C ILE A 84 17.58 25.53 -13.83
N ALA A 85 18.15 24.42 -13.34
CA ALA A 85 19.51 24.00 -13.68
C ALA A 85 19.65 23.49 -15.14
N SER A 86 18.57 22.91 -15.69
CA SER A 86 18.50 22.47 -17.08
C SER A 86 17.05 22.48 -17.58
N PRO A 87 16.72 23.18 -18.68
CA PRO A 87 15.42 23.02 -19.33
C PRO A 87 15.38 21.72 -20.14
N ALA A 88 14.22 21.06 -20.18
CA ALA A 88 14.04 19.88 -21.02
C ALA A 88 14.14 20.23 -22.52
N SER A 89 14.87 19.42 -23.28
CA SER A 89 14.92 19.50 -24.74
C SER A 89 13.61 19.04 -25.37
N VAL A 90 13.03 19.84 -26.27
CA VAL A 90 11.85 19.45 -27.05
C VAL A 90 12.25 18.37 -28.08
N PRO A 91 11.49 17.28 -28.25
CA PRO A 91 11.76 16.29 -29.29
C PRO A 91 11.77 16.91 -30.69
N SER A 92 12.82 16.65 -31.47
CA SER A 92 12.98 17.16 -32.84
C SER A 92 12.13 16.44 -33.88
N GLU A 93 11.55 15.29 -33.54
CA GLU A 93 10.75 14.46 -34.44
C GLU A 93 9.34 14.24 -33.85
N PRO A 94 8.26 14.38 -34.65
CA PRO A 94 6.91 14.05 -34.21
C PRO A 94 6.78 12.55 -33.90
N TYR A 95 6.53 12.21 -32.63
CA TYR A 95 6.29 10.83 -32.18
C TYR A 95 5.04 10.20 -32.85
N PHE A 96 4.07 11.04 -33.25
CA PHE A 96 2.82 10.65 -33.87
C PHE A 96 2.35 11.71 -34.89
N PRO A 97 1.68 11.34 -36.00
CA PRO A 97 1.39 9.99 -36.48
C PRO A 97 2.50 9.40 -37.35
N LYS A 98 2.69 8.07 -37.28
CA LYS A 98 3.62 7.33 -38.14
C LYS A 98 3.03 7.15 -39.55
N VAL A 99 3.15 8.18 -40.39
CA VAL A 99 2.48 8.25 -41.71
C VAL A 99 2.81 7.07 -42.63
N GLY A 100 4.05 6.58 -42.66
CA GLY A 100 4.48 5.44 -43.49
C GLY A 100 3.65 4.17 -43.31
N PRO A 101 3.66 3.52 -42.12
CA PRO A 101 2.91 2.30 -41.88
C PRO A 101 1.38 2.49 -41.97
N ILE A 102 0.84 3.65 -41.56
CA ILE A 102 -0.60 3.94 -41.62
C ILE A 102 -1.08 4.00 -43.08
N VAL A 103 -0.38 4.75 -43.94
CA VAL A 103 -0.73 4.85 -45.37
C VAL A 103 -0.52 3.51 -46.08
N GLY A 104 0.54 2.76 -45.76
CA GLY A 104 0.78 1.43 -46.30
C GLY A 104 -0.36 0.44 -45.98
N ALA A 105 -0.81 0.39 -44.72
CA ALA A 105 -1.92 -0.46 -44.30
C ALA A 105 -3.24 -0.06 -44.97
N ALA A 106 -3.55 1.24 -45.06
CA ALA A 106 -4.75 1.75 -45.74
C ALA A 106 -4.75 1.44 -47.25
N ALA A 107 -3.60 1.56 -47.92
CA ALA A 107 -3.44 1.21 -49.33
C ALA A 107 -3.67 -0.30 -49.55
N ALA A 108 -3.05 -1.16 -48.74
CA ALA A 108 -3.24 -2.62 -48.83
C ALA A 108 -4.69 -3.03 -48.57
N ALA A 109 -5.35 -2.46 -47.56
CA ALA A 109 -6.75 -2.73 -47.25
C ALA A 109 -7.69 -2.27 -48.38
N SER A 110 -7.48 -1.09 -48.96
CA SER A 110 -8.30 -0.61 -50.07
C SER A 110 -8.12 -1.44 -51.35
N LEU A 111 -6.91 -1.92 -51.64
CA LEU A 111 -6.65 -2.82 -52.77
C LEU A 111 -7.32 -4.19 -52.57
N LEU A 112 -7.24 -4.77 -51.37
CA LEU A 112 -7.95 -6.01 -51.03
C LEU A 112 -9.47 -5.85 -51.16
N LEU A 113 -10.04 -4.77 -50.62
CA LEU A 113 -11.48 -4.50 -50.74
C LEU A 113 -11.90 -4.29 -52.21
N ALA A 114 -11.09 -3.61 -53.02
CA ALA A 114 -11.35 -3.45 -54.44
C ALA A 114 -11.31 -4.79 -55.21
N ALA A 115 -10.36 -5.66 -54.89
CA ALA A 115 -10.27 -7.00 -55.48
C ALA A 115 -11.43 -7.92 -55.07
N VAL A 116 -11.80 -7.93 -53.78
CA VAL A 116 -12.99 -8.67 -53.29
C VAL A 116 -14.26 -8.12 -53.94
N PHE A 117 -14.42 -6.81 -54.04
CA PHE A 117 -15.59 -6.18 -54.64
C PHE A 117 -15.71 -6.49 -56.14
N THR A 118 -14.62 -6.47 -56.91
CA THR A 118 -14.66 -6.83 -58.33
C THR A 118 -14.96 -8.32 -58.54
N LEU A 119 -14.37 -9.21 -57.73
CA LEU A 119 -14.68 -10.64 -57.77
C LEU A 119 -16.14 -10.93 -57.46
N LEU A 120 -16.69 -10.33 -56.39
CA LEU A 120 -18.12 -10.46 -56.05
C LEU A 120 -19.01 -9.89 -57.17
N ARG A 121 -18.68 -8.72 -57.70
CA ARG A 121 -19.44 -8.09 -58.79
C ARG A 121 -19.46 -8.94 -60.07
N GLU A 122 -18.32 -9.50 -60.49
CA GLU A 122 -18.27 -10.38 -61.66
C GLU A 122 -19.01 -11.71 -61.42
N LEU A 123 -18.91 -12.28 -60.21
CA LEU A 123 -19.63 -13.48 -59.80
C LEU A 123 -21.17 -13.28 -59.84
N PHE A 124 -21.68 -12.22 -59.20
CA PHE A 124 -23.12 -11.91 -59.20
C PHE A 124 -23.65 -11.44 -60.57
N SER A 125 -22.78 -10.91 -61.45
CA SER A 125 -23.18 -10.52 -62.81
C SER A 125 -23.34 -11.69 -63.79
N GLY A 126 -23.01 -12.92 -63.37
CA GLY A 126 -23.05 -14.13 -64.21
C GLY A 126 -21.95 -14.21 -65.29
N ARG A 127 -21.08 -13.20 -65.40
CA ARG A 127 -19.98 -13.17 -66.37
C ARG A 127 -18.89 -14.20 -66.07
N ALA A 128 -18.64 -14.48 -64.79
CA ALA A 128 -17.64 -15.44 -64.34
C ALA A 128 -17.93 -16.90 -64.76
N MET A 129 -19.17 -17.25 -65.10
CA MET A 129 -19.56 -18.61 -65.54
C MET A 129 -19.60 -18.80 -67.07
N ARG A 130 -19.03 -17.88 -67.86
CA ARG A 130 -18.87 -18.13 -69.30
C ARG A 130 -17.74 -19.14 -69.55
N PRO A 131 -17.98 -20.23 -70.31
CA PRO A 131 -16.91 -21.16 -70.67
C PRO A 131 -15.85 -20.42 -71.49
N ALA A 132 -14.58 -20.70 -71.19
CA ALA A 132 -13.46 -20.07 -71.89
C ALA A 132 -13.55 -20.33 -73.40
N SER A 133 -13.42 -19.27 -74.20
CA SER A 133 -13.45 -19.36 -75.66
C SER A 133 -12.27 -20.19 -76.17
N GLY A 134 -12.55 -21.45 -76.54
CA GLY A 134 -11.52 -22.43 -76.94
C GLY A 134 -11.48 -23.70 -76.09
N ALA A 135 -12.32 -23.83 -75.05
CA ALA A 135 -12.48 -25.08 -74.31
C ALA A 135 -13.12 -26.18 -75.19
N ARG A 136 -12.26 -26.92 -75.93
CA ARG A 136 -12.66 -28.03 -76.79
C ARG A 136 -12.81 -29.29 -75.93
N LEU A 137 -14.04 -29.56 -75.50
CA LEU A 137 -14.37 -30.87 -74.94
C LEU A 137 -14.31 -31.89 -76.08
N GLU A 138 -13.44 -32.89 -76.00
CA GLU A 138 -13.47 -34.02 -76.93
C GLU A 138 -14.76 -34.82 -76.71
N PRO A 139 -15.48 -35.22 -77.77
CA PRO A 139 -16.57 -36.17 -77.65
C PRO A 139 -16.02 -37.52 -77.17
N LEU A 140 -16.52 -38.00 -76.03
CA LEU A 140 -16.29 -39.37 -75.60
C LEU A 140 -16.98 -40.32 -76.57
N ASP A 141 -16.23 -41.28 -77.12
CA ASP A 141 -16.74 -42.29 -78.04
C ASP A 141 -17.71 -43.23 -77.29
N GLU A 142 -18.96 -43.31 -77.75
CA GLU A 142 -20.05 -43.92 -76.99
C GLU A 142 -20.03 -45.44 -77.14
N VAL A 143 -19.28 -46.11 -76.25
CA VAL A 143 -19.20 -47.59 -76.22
C VAL A 143 -20.55 -48.19 -75.81
N ALA A 144 -21.31 -48.64 -76.80
CA ALA A 144 -22.58 -49.33 -76.60
C ALA A 144 -22.39 -50.67 -75.85
N MET A 145 -22.75 -50.70 -74.57
CA MET A 145 -22.79 -51.96 -73.81
C MET A 145 -24.06 -52.76 -74.12
N SER A 146 -23.87 -54.02 -74.50
CA SER A 146 -24.94 -55.01 -74.66
C SER A 146 -25.47 -55.45 -73.29
N PRO A 147 -26.78 -55.77 -73.12
CA PRO A 147 -27.37 -56.03 -71.81
C PRO A 147 -26.96 -57.41 -71.27
N ALA A 148 -25.82 -57.49 -70.60
CA ALA A 148 -25.42 -58.63 -69.79
C ALA A 148 -26.14 -58.60 -68.44
N ALA A 149 -26.66 -59.76 -68.01
CA ALA A 149 -27.47 -59.89 -66.81
C ALA A 149 -26.70 -59.55 -65.52
N TYR A 150 -27.42 -59.03 -64.52
CA TYR A 150 -26.90 -58.91 -63.16
C TYR A 150 -26.49 -60.30 -62.62
N GLN A 151 -25.20 -60.46 -62.36
CA GLN A 151 -24.67 -61.51 -61.50
C GLN A 151 -23.83 -60.82 -60.41
N GLU A 152 -24.26 -60.93 -59.16
CA GLU A 152 -23.33 -60.81 -58.04
C GLU A 152 -22.25 -61.90 -58.21
N PRO A 153 -20.98 -61.57 -57.97
CA PRO A 153 -20.44 -62.06 -56.71
C PRO A 153 -19.47 -61.11 -56.00
N SER A 154 -19.54 -61.23 -54.68
CA SER A 154 -18.54 -60.80 -53.72
C SER A 154 -17.14 -61.39 -53.97
N ASN A 155 -16.09 -60.55 -53.87
CA ASN A 155 -15.00 -60.78 -52.91
C ASN A 155 -14.01 -59.60 -52.80
N ARG A 156 -13.95 -59.04 -51.58
CA ARG A 156 -12.74 -58.76 -50.79
C ARG A 156 -11.57 -57.97 -51.44
N LEU A 157 -11.25 -56.81 -50.84
CA LEU A 157 -10.01 -56.58 -50.07
C LEU A 157 -10.02 -55.19 -49.37
N GLU A 158 -10.02 -55.17 -48.04
CA GLU A 158 -9.39 -54.10 -47.22
C GLU A 158 -7.85 -54.19 -47.36
N PRO A 159 -7.01 -53.23 -46.90
CA PRO A 159 -7.26 -52.09 -45.99
C PRO A 159 -6.95 -50.71 -46.67
N ALA A 160 -6.76 -49.55 -46.03
CA ALA A 160 -6.56 -49.19 -44.61
C ALA A 160 -7.02 -47.75 -44.29
N ILE A 161 -6.85 -47.34 -43.02
CA ILE A 161 -6.93 -45.96 -42.52
C ILE A 161 -5.66 -45.71 -41.69
N ALA A 162 -4.89 -44.65 -42.03
CA ALA A 162 -3.80 -44.04 -41.25
C ALA A 162 -3.27 -42.82 -42.04
N ASP A 163 -2.77 -41.72 -41.48
CA ASP A 163 -2.81 -41.17 -40.11
C ASP A 163 -2.31 -39.72 -40.21
N GLU A 164 -3.14 -38.67 -40.12
CA GLU A 164 -2.62 -37.30 -39.86
C GLU A 164 -3.63 -36.22 -39.39
N PHE A 165 -4.68 -36.57 -38.65
CA PHE A 165 -5.54 -35.57 -37.97
C PHE A 165 -5.78 -35.89 -36.49
N ALA A 166 -4.70 -36.24 -35.79
CA ALA A 166 -4.72 -36.46 -34.35
C ALA A 166 -3.38 -36.09 -33.67
N ASN A 167 -2.99 -34.79 -33.70
CA ASN A 167 -2.19 -34.17 -32.63
C ASN A 167 -2.06 -32.65 -32.79
N ARG A 168 -2.97 -31.88 -32.17
CA ARG A 168 -2.68 -30.51 -31.71
C ARG A 168 -3.51 -30.08 -30.51
N ALA A 169 -3.55 -30.93 -29.49
CA ALA A 169 -3.93 -30.56 -28.13
C ALA A 169 -2.98 -31.30 -27.17
N SER A 170 -2.54 -30.60 -26.11
CA SER A 170 -1.47 -31.03 -25.19
C SER A 170 -0.07 -31.10 -25.80
N GLU A 171 0.77 -30.11 -25.50
CA GLU A 171 2.05 -30.39 -24.84
C GLU A 171 2.57 -29.17 -24.10
N ALA A 172 2.40 -29.19 -22.77
CA ALA A 172 3.23 -28.43 -21.86
C ALA A 172 4.24 -29.41 -21.26
N SER A 173 5.54 -29.26 -21.59
CA SER A 173 6.64 -29.80 -20.77
C SER A 173 8.00 -29.20 -21.13
N ARG A 174 8.86 -29.18 -20.11
CA ARG A 174 10.20 -28.57 -20.02
C ARG A 174 11.23 -29.17 -20.97
N PRO A 175 12.40 -28.51 -21.11
CA PRO A 175 13.69 -29.17 -21.16
C PRO A 175 14.48 -29.00 -19.86
N GLU A 176 15.31 -30.00 -19.55
CA GLU A 176 16.15 -30.11 -18.37
C GLU A 176 17.42 -30.90 -18.73
N THR A 177 18.58 -30.74 -18.08
CA THR A 177 19.00 -29.87 -16.95
C THR A 177 20.54 -29.70 -17.04
N VAL A 178 21.20 -28.87 -16.21
CA VAL A 178 22.48 -29.22 -15.51
C VAL A 178 22.97 -28.08 -14.58
N ALA A 179 23.35 -28.52 -13.38
CA ALA A 179 23.90 -27.83 -12.20
C ALA A 179 24.76 -26.54 -12.34
N GLN A 180 24.53 -25.63 -11.38
CA GLN A 180 25.58 -25.18 -10.44
C GLN A 180 24.98 -24.53 -9.18
N THR A 181 25.43 -24.97 -7.99
CA THR A 181 25.08 -24.42 -6.67
C THR A 181 26.38 -24.02 -5.97
N PRO A 182 26.45 -22.81 -5.37
CA PRO A 182 26.78 -22.77 -3.95
C PRO A 182 26.03 -21.70 -3.11
N ALA A 183 25.60 -22.15 -1.93
CA ALA A 183 25.57 -21.44 -0.64
C ALA A 183 24.90 -20.06 -0.48
N GLN A 184 23.76 -20.06 0.25
CA GLN A 184 23.47 -19.02 1.25
C GLN A 184 24.06 -19.44 2.61
N PRO A 185 24.49 -18.50 3.48
CA PRO A 185 24.84 -18.78 4.87
C PRO A 185 23.59 -18.79 5.79
N GLN A 186 23.58 -19.70 6.76
CA GLN A 186 22.62 -19.75 7.87
C GLN A 186 23.01 -18.77 8.99
N PRO A 187 22.18 -18.65 10.05
CA PRO A 187 22.65 -19.27 11.30
C PRO A 187 21.59 -20.16 11.97
N ALA A 188 22.09 -21.18 12.68
CA ALA A 188 21.33 -22.05 13.58
C ALA A 188 22.00 -22.07 14.95
N ALA A 189 21.21 -22.20 16.03
CA ALA A 189 21.55 -22.85 17.31
C ALA A 189 20.40 -22.66 18.34
N GLU A 190 20.25 -23.47 19.40
CA GLU A 190 20.17 -24.94 19.46
C GLU A 190 19.63 -25.35 20.87
N VAL A 191 18.80 -26.41 20.93
CA VAL A 191 18.40 -27.28 22.08
C VAL A 191 17.84 -26.70 23.40
N GLU A 192 16.74 -27.33 23.89
CA GLU A 192 16.30 -27.32 25.31
C GLU A 192 17.18 -28.23 26.22
N PRO A 193 16.88 -28.40 27.53
CA PRO A 193 16.05 -29.57 27.90
C PRO A 193 15.13 -29.50 29.16
N VAL A 194 13.89 -29.97 28.99
CA VAL A 194 13.22 -31.07 29.76
C VAL A 194 12.63 -30.84 31.19
N ALA A 195 11.29 -31.01 31.24
CA ALA A 195 10.40 -31.66 32.26
C ALA A 195 10.03 -30.99 33.62
N LYS A 196 8.70 -30.78 33.80
CA LYS A 196 7.82 -31.79 34.46
C LYS A 196 6.31 -31.54 34.25
N ALA A 197 5.56 -32.61 33.98
CA ALA A 197 4.10 -32.73 34.15
C ALA A 197 3.78 -33.03 35.64
N GLU A 198 2.57 -33.00 36.22
CA GLU A 198 1.13 -32.91 35.84
C GLU A 198 0.35 -32.63 37.19
N PRO A 199 -1.00 -32.75 37.37
CA PRO A 199 -2.17 -32.54 36.52
C PRO A 199 -3.30 -31.65 37.16
N ALA A 200 -4.33 -31.37 36.36
CA ALA A 200 -5.78 -31.21 36.66
C ALA A 200 -6.35 -30.77 38.04
N ALA A 201 -7.31 -29.84 37.98
CA ALA A 201 -8.46 -29.75 38.89
C ALA A 201 -9.74 -29.42 38.07
N GLU A 202 -10.86 -30.05 38.44
CA GLU A 202 -12.16 -30.01 37.74
C GLU A 202 -13.07 -28.82 38.16
N PRO A 203 -14.17 -28.53 37.41
CA PRO A 203 -14.97 -27.33 37.62
C PRO A 203 -16.12 -27.50 38.62
N GLU A 204 -16.37 -26.48 39.44
CA GLU A 204 -17.62 -26.35 40.22
C GLU A 204 -18.65 -25.45 39.53
N SER A 205 -19.93 -25.64 39.89
CA SER A 205 -21.09 -25.18 39.14
C SER A 205 -22.20 -24.62 40.07
N LEU A 206 -23.30 -24.17 39.46
CA LEU A 206 -24.61 -23.84 40.08
C LEU A 206 -24.77 -22.45 40.74
N ALA A 207 -24.97 -21.46 39.86
CA ALA A 207 -26.07 -20.49 39.85
C ALA A 207 -27.02 -20.32 41.05
N LYS A 208 -27.40 -19.04 41.30
CA LYS A 208 -28.80 -18.62 41.50
C LYS A 208 -29.09 -17.29 40.79
N PRO A 209 -30.28 -17.08 40.21
CA PRO A 209 -30.60 -15.90 39.40
C PRO A 209 -31.48 -14.86 40.12
N GLU A 210 -31.38 -13.59 39.73
CA GLU A 210 -32.32 -12.51 40.05
C GLU A 210 -32.66 -11.67 38.79
N PRO A 211 -33.78 -10.93 38.77
CA PRO A 211 -34.77 -11.14 37.71
C PRO A 211 -34.73 -10.19 36.51
N VAL A 212 -35.35 -10.67 35.43
CA VAL A 212 -35.61 -9.94 34.18
C VAL A 212 -36.51 -8.72 34.41
N ALA A 213 -36.00 -7.52 34.14
CA ALA A 213 -36.82 -6.34 33.92
C ALA A 213 -37.46 -6.40 32.52
N LYS A 214 -38.76 -6.07 32.43
CA LYS A 214 -39.48 -5.96 31.14
C LYS A 214 -39.08 -4.67 30.41
N PRO A 215 -39.17 -4.63 29.06
CA PRO A 215 -38.88 -3.45 28.29
C PRO A 215 -39.95 -2.37 28.47
N GLU A 216 -39.51 -1.13 28.71
CA GLU A 216 -40.35 0.07 28.61
C GLU A 216 -40.41 0.56 27.15
N PRO A 217 -41.48 1.29 26.75
CA PRO A 217 -41.86 1.40 25.34
C PRO A 217 -41.03 2.40 24.54
N MET A 218 -41.02 2.19 23.22
CA MET A 218 -40.39 3.08 22.24
C MET A 218 -40.91 4.52 22.37
N ALA A 219 -39.99 5.46 22.61
CA ALA A 219 -40.22 6.87 22.31
C ALA A 219 -40.08 7.09 20.80
N GLU A 220 -40.93 7.96 20.25
CA GLU A 220 -40.92 8.33 18.83
C GLU A 220 -39.64 9.13 18.48
N PRO A 221 -39.13 9.05 17.24
CA PRO A 221 -37.91 9.74 16.86
C PRO A 221 -38.13 11.26 16.79
N GLU A 222 -37.44 12.01 17.65
CA GLU A 222 -37.30 13.46 17.51
C GLU A 222 -36.64 13.83 16.16
N PRO A 223 -36.99 14.97 15.57
CA PRO A 223 -36.57 15.29 14.20
C PRO A 223 -35.05 15.46 14.09
N VAL A 224 -34.53 15.02 12.94
CA VAL A 224 -33.11 15.03 12.57
C VAL A 224 -32.48 16.39 12.88
N VAL A 225 -31.59 16.41 13.87
CA VAL A 225 -30.73 17.56 14.15
C VAL A 225 -29.81 17.72 12.93
N GLU A 226 -29.94 18.84 12.22
CA GLU A 226 -29.01 19.21 11.15
C GLU A 226 -27.57 19.08 11.66
N VAL A 227 -26.72 18.38 10.90
CA VAL A 227 -25.31 18.20 11.25
C VAL A 227 -24.64 19.57 11.21
N ARG A 228 -24.58 20.20 12.39
CA ARG A 228 -23.96 21.49 12.62
C ARG A 228 -22.47 21.34 12.33
N ARG A 229 -22.06 21.75 11.13
CA ARG A 229 -20.67 21.78 10.68
C ARG A 229 -19.77 22.32 11.82
N PRO A 230 -18.64 21.65 12.14
CA PRO A 230 -17.76 22.13 13.19
C PRO A 230 -17.31 23.56 12.87
N ARG A 231 -17.30 24.43 13.88
CA ARG A 231 -16.79 25.79 13.72
C ARG A 231 -15.28 25.71 13.62
N SER A 232 -14.72 26.18 12.49
CA SER A 232 -13.27 26.20 12.26
C SER A 232 -12.53 26.89 13.40
N VAL A 233 -11.46 26.24 13.88
CA VAL A 233 -10.54 26.84 14.84
C VAL A 233 -9.69 27.87 14.10
N LEU A 234 -9.31 28.95 14.79
CA LEU A 234 -8.59 30.08 14.20
C LEU A 234 -7.20 29.66 13.67
N GLY A 235 -7.12 29.38 12.37
CA GLY A 235 -5.90 28.92 11.68
C GLY A 235 -6.15 27.74 10.75
N GLU A 236 -7.25 27.00 10.96
CA GLU A 236 -7.69 25.92 10.08
C GLU A 236 -8.30 26.51 8.79
N ILE A 237 -8.04 25.86 7.66
CA ILE A 237 -8.67 26.16 6.37
C ILE A 237 -9.58 24.98 6.05
N ASP A 238 -10.89 25.18 6.16
CA ASP A 238 -11.89 24.21 5.75
C ASP A 238 -11.73 23.85 4.26
N VAL A 239 -12.09 22.61 3.88
CA VAL A 239 -11.99 22.08 2.50
C VAL A 239 -12.56 23.06 1.46
N GLU A 240 -13.79 23.52 1.70
CA GLU A 240 -14.53 24.47 0.86
C GLU A 240 -13.72 25.75 0.62
N LYS A 241 -13.06 26.26 1.67
CA LYS A 241 -12.26 27.49 1.65
C LYS A 241 -10.88 27.29 1.03
N ALA A 242 -10.32 26.08 1.11
CA ALA A 242 -9.10 25.71 0.40
C ALA A 242 -9.38 25.63 -1.12
N ALA A 243 -10.48 24.97 -1.51
CA ALA A 243 -10.94 24.89 -2.89
C ALA A 243 -11.24 26.29 -3.47
N GLU A 244 -12.07 27.09 -2.80
CA GLU A 244 -12.37 28.47 -3.20
C GLU A 244 -11.09 29.29 -3.42
N LYS A 245 -10.11 29.17 -2.50
CA LYS A 245 -8.84 29.89 -2.61
C LYS A 245 -7.97 29.40 -3.77
N LEU A 246 -7.96 28.10 -4.08
CA LEU A 246 -7.26 27.56 -5.26
C LEU A 246 -7.88 28.08 -6.56
N ILE A 247 -9.22 28.07 -6.64
CA ILE A 247 -9.99 28.55 -7.79
C ILE A 247 -9.80 30.06 -7.98
N ALA A 248 -10.04 30.86 -6.94
CA ALA A 248 -9.99 32.32 -6.99
C ALA A 248 -8.56 32.87 -7.21
N SER A 249 -7.53 32.13 -6.80
CA SER A 249 -6.13 32.49 -7.11
C SER A 249 -5.68 32.07 -8.51
N GLY A 250 -6.48 31.28 -9.24
CA GLY A 250 -6.11 30.73 -10.55
C GLY A 250 -4.91 29.78 -10.48
N ALA A 251 -4.69 29.12 -9.33
CA ALA A 251 -3.52 28.30 -9.09
C ALA A 251 -3.57 27.01 -9.93
N ALA A 252 -2.83 26.96 -11.03
CA ALA A 252 -2.76 25.79 -11.92
C ALA A 252 -2.12 24.54 -11.28
N ARG A 253 -1.46 24.68 -10.12
CA ARG A 253 -0.81 23.60 -9.36
C ARG A 253 -0.91 23.88 -7.87
N ALA A 254 -1.26 22.86 -7.09
CA ALA A 254 -1.27 22.86 -5.64
C ALA A 254 -0.38 21.70 -5.13
N ILE A 255 0.18 21.84 -3.94
CA ILE A 255 0.90 20.76 -3.26
C ILE A 255 0.34 20.69 -1.84
N PHE A 256 -0.14 19.51 -1.46
CA PHE A 256 -0.59 19.20 -0.11
C PHE A 256 0.57 18.51 0.62
N VAL A 257 0.98 19.07 1.75
CA VAL A 257 2.03 18.48 2.62
C VAL A 257 1.47 18.41 4.02
N SER A 258 1.45 17.21 4.58
CA SER A 258 0.97 16.93 5.92
C SER A 258 2.13 16.51 6.83
N PRO A 259 2.29 17.11 8.02
CA PRO A 259 3.17 16.56 9.05
C PRO A 259 2.60 15.32 9.75
N GLU A 260 1.28 15.09 9.69
CA GLU A 260 0.61 13.87 10.19
C GLU A 260 0.80 12.65 9.26
N GLY A 261 1.25 12.87 8.02
CA GLY A 261 1.46 11.82 7.02
C GLY A 261 0.17 11.36 6.34
N ASP A 262 0.07 10.06 6.08
CA ASP A 262 -0.99 9.43 5.27
C ASP A 262 -2.41 9.68 5.80
N GLU A 263 -2.58 9.86 7.12
CA GLU A 263 -3.89 10.13 7.76
C GLU A 263 -4.55 11.42 7.24
N ALA A 264 -3.75 12.38 6.77
CA ALA A 264 -4.26 13.64 6.23
C ALA A 264 -4.46 13.63 4.70
N ALA A 265 -4.20 12.51 4.00
CA ALA A 265 -4.46 12.40 2.56
C ALA A 265 -5.94 12.67 2.22
N ALA A 266 -6.85 12.37 3.15
CA ALA A 266 -8.28 12.70 3.08
C ALA A 266 -8.53 14.18 2.74
N SER A 267 -7.78 15.11 3.31
CA SER A 267 -7.94 16.54 3.04
C SER A 267 -7.58 16.91 1.60
N ALA A 268 -6.56 16.28 1.02
CA ALA A 268 -6.17 16.50 -0.37
C ALA A 268 -7.22 15.93 -1.34
N ILE A 269 -7.76 14.74 -1.05
CA ILE A 269 -8.86 14.12 -1.83
C ILE A 269 -10.11 15.01 -1.79
N LEU A 270 -10.53 15.45 -0.60
CA LEU A 270 -11.73 16.26 -0.44
C LEU A 270 -11.62 17.61 -1.15
N VAL A 271 -10.46 18.28 -1.08
CA VAL A 271 -10.23 19.52 -1.85
C VAL A 271 -10.17 19.24 -3.35
N ALA A 272 -9.60 18.12 -3.79
CA ALA A 272 -9.59 17.76 -5.21
C ALA A 272 -11.01 17.53 -5.76
N ARG A 273 -11.87 16.83 -5.00
CA ARG A 273 -13.30 16.63 -5.32
C ARG A 273 -14.08 17.93 -5.37
N GLU A 274 -13.95 18.78 -4.34
CA GLU A 274 -14.61 20.10 -4.30
C GLU A 274 -14.19 21.00 -5.49
N VAL A 275 -12.93 20.95 -5.90
CA VAL A 275 -12.45 21.70 -7.08
C VAL A 275 -12.95 21.08 -8.39
N SER A 276 -13.14 19.75 -8.49
CA SER A 276 -13.78 19.14 -9.67
C SER A 276 -15.28 19.41 -9.75
N ASP A 277 -15.97 19.44 -8.61
CA ASP A 277 -17.42 19.74 -8.53
C ASP A 277 -17.72 21.20 -8.93
N ALA A 278 -16.74 22.10 -8.78
CA ALA A 278 -16.76 23.44 -9.37
C ALA A 278 -16.59 23.47 -10.91
N GLY A 279 -16.53 22.31 -11.58
CA GLY A 279 -16.44 22.16 -13.04
C GLY A 279 -15.03 22.26 -13.60
N LEU A 280 -13.98 22.15 -12.77
CA LEU A 280 -12.59 22.20 -13.22
C LEU A 280 -12.02 20.81 -13.43
N ARG A 281 -11.14 20.66 -14.43
CA ARG A 281 -10.42 19.40 -14.66
C ARG A 281 -9.29 19.28 -13.64
N VAL A 282 -9.47 18.40 -12.66
CA VAL A 282 -8.50 18.13 -11.59
C VAL A 282 -7.78 16.80 -11.84
N LEU A 283 -6.47 16.80 -11.64
CA LEU A 283 -5.62 15.63 -11.61
C LEU A 283 -4.89 15.62 -10.27
N LEU A 284 -5.23 14.69 -9.39
CA LEU A 284 -4.49 14.41 -8.17
C LEU A 284 -3.33 13.48 -8.49
N LEU A 285 -2.15 13.76 -7.94
CA LEU A 285 -0.97 12.89 -8.06
C LEU A 285 -0.64 12.34 -6.68
N ASP A 286 -0.78 11.03 -6.51
CA ASP A 286 -0.45 10.36 -5.25
C ASP A 286 1.06 10.17 -5.15
N LEU A 287 1.68 10.93 -4.25
CA LEU A 287 3.11 10.83 -3.92
C LEU A 287 3.34 10.13 -2.57
N THR A 288 2.30 9.53 -1.98
CA THR A 288 2.42 8.73 -0.75
C THR A 288 2.94 7.33 -1.09
N ALA A 289 3.81 6.78 -0.23
CA ALA A 289 4.39 5.46 -0.47
C ALA A 289 3.38 4.30 -0.32
N SER A 290 2.23 4.55 0.31
CA SER A 290 1.19 3.58 0.65
C SER A 290 -0.02 3.59 -0.30
N GLY A 291 -0.12 4.60 -1.17
CA GLY A 291 -1.31 4.87 -1.98
C GLY A 291 -2.46 5.51 -1.20
N ALA A 292 -2.17 6.28 -0.15
CA ALA A 292 -3.19 6.81 0.77
C ALA A 292 -4.18 7.78 0.09
N ALA A 293 -3.78 8.49 -0.97
CA ALA A 293 -4.67 9.38 -1.71
C ALA A 293 -5.47 8.63 -2.80
N SER A 294 -4.81 7.70 -3.51
CA SER A 294 -5.37 6.95 -4.64
C SER A 294 -6.33 5.82 -4.22
N ARG A 295 -6.01 5.05 -3.18
CA ARG A 295 -6.83 3.91 -2.72
C ARG A 295 -8.30 4.23 -2.39
N PRO A 296 -8.67 5.34 -1.73
CA PRO A 296 -10.06 5.70 -1.49
C PRO A 296 -10.75 6.37 -2.71
N MET A 297 -10.04 6.55 -3.82
CA MET A 297 -10.58 7.06 -5.09
C MET A 297 -10.81 5.94 -6.13
N LEU A 298 -10.31 4.72 -5.89
CA LEU A 298 -10.26 3.62 -6.88
C LEU A 298 -10.89 2.33 -6.37
N ASP A 299 -11.44 1.52 -7.28
CA ASP A 299 -12.06 0.22 -6.96
C ASP A 299 -11.08 -0.84 -6.44
N SER A 300 -9.78 -0.66 -6.65
CA SER A 300 -8.75 -1.62 -6.24
C SER A 300 -7.39 -0.96 -6.00
N GLY A 301 -6.52 -1.60 -5.23
CA GLY A 301 -5.12 -1.23 -5.10
C GLY A 301 -4.20 -1.86 -6.16
N LEU A 302 -4.75 -2.42 -7.25
CA LEU A 302 -3.99 -3.14 -8.28
C LEU A 302 -3.77 -2.30 -9.56
N PHE A 303 -4.30 -1.08 -9.60
CA PHE A 303 -4.05 -0.16 -10.71
C PHE A 303 -2.58 0.29 -10.74
N PRO A 304 -1.93 0.34 -11.92
CA PRO A 304 -0.58 0.86 -12.02
C PRO A 304 -0.60 2.37 -11.78
N GLY A 305 0.35 2.88 -10.98
CA GLY A 305 0.44 4.30 -10.62
C GLY A 305 1.80 4.91 -10.94
N ILE A 306 2.10 6.05 -10.32
CA ILE A 306 3.36 6.81 -10.55
C ILE A 306 4.63 5.94 -10.46
N THR A 307 4.69 4.98 -9.53
CA THR A 307 5.83 4.07 -9.36
C THR A 307 6.06 3.17 -10.59
N ASN A 308 4.98 2.67 -11.21
CA ASN A 308 5.07 1.83 -12.41
C ASN A 308 5.47 2.65 -13.63
N LEU A 309 5.00 3.91 -13.73
CA LEU A 309 5.43 4.85 -14.78
C LEU A 309 6.94 5.14 -14.67
N LEU A 310 7.42 5.48 -13.47
CA LEU A 310 8.83 5.76 -13.22
C LEU A 310 9.73 4.53 -13.42
N ALA A 311 9.22 3.33 -13.10
CA ALA A 311 9.90 2.06 -13.38
C ALA A 311 9.82 1.61 -14.85
N SER A 312 9.19 2.37 -15.74
CA SER A 312 8.94 2.01 -17.15
C SER A 312 8.16 0.70 -17.33
N GLN A 313 7.29 0.37 -16.37
CA GLN A 313 6.42 -0.82 -16.37
C GLN A 313 5.01 -0.56 -16.93
N ALA A 314 4.58 0.69 -16.96
CA ALA A 314 3.29 1.14 -17.50
C ALA A 314 3.47 2.40 -18.35
N GLN A 315 2.58 2.66 -19.31
CA GLN A 315 2.59 3.90 -20.08
C GLN A 315 1.80 5.00 -19.36
N PHE A 316 2.03 6.26 -19.74
CA PHE A 316 1.32 7.42 -19.15
C PHE A 316 -0.21 7.34 -19.30
N SER A 317 -0.71 6.70 -20.37
CA SER A 317 -2.13 6.43 -20.58
C SER A 317 -2.73 5.46 -19.56
N ASP A 318 -1.90 4.58 -19.00
CA ASP A 318 -2.36 3.41 -18.26
C ASP A 318 -2.41 3.69 -16.75
N VAL A 319 -1.79 4.79 -16.31
CA VAL A 319 -1.67 5.19 -14.90
C VAL A 319 -2.62 6.33 -14.50
N ILE A 320 -3.44 6.85 -15.42
CA ILE A 320 -4.45 7.86 -15.12
C ILE A 320 -5.80 7.17 -14.96
N HIS A 321 -6.36 7.26 -13.75
CA HIS A 321 -7.61 6.62 -13.38
C HIS A 321 -8.65 7.67 -13.00
N ALA A 322 -9.93 7.39 -13.25
CA ALA A 322 -11.03 8.25 -12.80
C ALA A 322 -11.37 7.95 -11.33
N ASP A 323 -11.73 8.97 -10.57
CA ASP A 323 -12.28 8.82 -9.23
C ASP A 323 -13.69 8.20 -9.28
N LEU A 324 -14.02 7.37 -8.28
CA LEU A 324 -15.34 6.74 -8.16
C LEU A 324 -16.47 7.71 -7.79
N TYR A 325 -16.13 8.87 -7.23
CA TYR A 325 -17.08 9.79 -6.60
C TYR A 325 -17.05 11.22 -7.15
N SER A 326 -16.23 11.50 -8.19
CA SER A 326 -16.13 12.83 -8.82
C SER A 326 -15.52 12.74 -10.23
N ASP A 327 -15.52 13.85 -10.98
CA ASP A 327 -14.82 13.99 -12.26
C ASP A 327 -13.27 14.19 -12.10
N CYS A 328 -12.76 14.09 -10.87
CA CYS A 328 -11.32 14.12 -10.60
C CYS A 328 -10.63 12.87 -11.16
N HIS A 329 -9.38 13.03 -11.62
CA HIS A 329 -8.53 11.92 -12.04
C HIS A 329 -7.36 11.75 -11.06
N VAL A 330 -6.83 10.53 -10.92
CA VAL A 330 -5.71 10.21 -10.01
C VAL A 330 -4.63 9.36 -10.69
N ILE A 331 -3.37 9.51 -10.24
CA ILE A 331 -2.15 8.77 -10.65
C ILE A 331 -1.38 8.30 -9.41
#